data_AF-A0A2P5MZM0-F1
#
_entry.id   AF-A0A2P5MZM0-F1
#
_cell.length_a   1.000
_cell.length_b   1.000
_cell.length_c   1.000
_cell.angle_alpha   90.00
_cell.angle_beta   90.00
_cell.angle_gamma   90.00
#
_symmetry.space_group_name_H-M   'P 1'
#
loop_
_entity.id
_entity.type
_entity.pdbx_description
1 polymer ?
#
loop_
_entity_poly.entity_id
_entity_poly.type
_entity_poly.pdbx_seq_one_letter_code
_entity_poly.pdbx_strand_id
1 'polypeptide(L)'
;RVISAVFRKGGDACFLVEELKAVFDPRGGYFKKGGLFMPSLVAEIGHAIESHLKHIGMIKPEQLSDIHLQLLNEKRREFELLHGRSDDQAFPEKAVLCNKCSTKAMVLMDGCMTCLNCGESKCG
;
A
#
# COMPACT_ATOMS: atom_id res chain seq x y z
N ARG A 1 -26.44 4.90 18.09
CA ARG A 1 -26.66 4.32 16.74
C ARG A 1 -25.47 3.48 16.26
N VAL A 2 -24.24 4.02 16.30
CA VAL A 2 -23.01 3.30 15.86
C VAL A 2 -22.72 2.06 16.72
N ILE A 3 -22.76 2.19 18.06
CA ILE A 3 -22.51 1.08 18.99
C ILE A 3 -23.43 -0.13 18.70
N SER A 4 -24.73 0.12 18.49
CA SER A 4 -25.69 -0.94 18.15
C SER A 4 -25.40 -1.60 16.80
N ALA A 5 -24.83 -0.88 15.83
CA ALA A 5 -24.47 -1.44 14.53
C ALA A 5 -23.28 -2.40 14.64
N VAL A 6 -22.29 -2.09 15.49
CA VAL A 6 -21.17 -2.99 15.81
C VAL A 6 -21.68 -4.29 16.43
N PHE A 7 -22.59 -4.20 17.42
CA PHE A 7 -23.19 -5.40 18.02
C PHE A 7 -24.02 -6.23 17.02
N ARG A 8 -24.72 -5.60 16.08
CA ARG A 8 -25.43 -6.33 15.01
C ARG A 8 -24.49 -7.08 14.04
N LYS A 9 -23.24 -6.64 13.91
CA LYS A 9 -22.20 -7.33 13.13
C LYS A 9 -21.33 -8.26 13.98
N GLY A 10 -21.82 -8.71 15.14
CA GLY A 10 -21.10 -9.65 15.98
C GLY A 10 -19.85 -9.08 16.65
N GLY A 11 -19.80 -7.76 16.84
CA GLY A 11 -18.64 -7.09 17.44
C GLY A 11 -17.58 -6.65 16.42
N ASP A 12 -17.74 -6.98 15.14
CA ASP A 12 -16.83 -6.50 14.10
C ASP A 12 -17.00 -4.99 13.87
N ALA A 13 -15.96 -4.24 14.22
CA ALA A 13 -15.88 -2.79 14.03
C ALA A 13 -15.19 -2.39 12.71
N CYS A 14 -14.61 -3.34 11.96
CA CYS A 14 -13.82 -3.03 10.76
C CYS A 14 -14.64 -2.33 9.68
N PHE A 15 -15.94 -2.64 9.58
CA PHE A 15 -16.82 -1.98 8.60
C PHE A 15 -16.93 -0.46 8.77
N LEU A 16 -16.67 0.07 9.97
CA LEU A 16 -16.72 1.51 10.23
C LEU A 16 -15.66 2.27 9.42
N VAL A 17 -14.56 1.62 9.05
CA VAL A 17 -13.53 2.21 8.18
C VAL A 17 -14.13 2.63 6.84
N GLU A 18 -14.89 1.74 6.20
CA GLU A 18 -15.50 2.01 4.90
C GLU A 18 -16.61 3.04 5.00
N GLU A 19 -17.40 3.01 6.07
CA GLU A 19 -18.43 4.03 6.34
C GLU A 19 -17.80 5.41 6.52
N LEU A 20 -16.70 5.53 7.27
CA LEU A 20 -16.00 6.81 7.48
C LEU A 20 -15.38 7.33 6.18
N LYS A 21 -14.74 6.46 5.39
CA LYS A 21 -14.15 6.80 4.08
C LYS A 21 -15.20 7.27 3.07
N ALA A 22 -16.44 6.77 3.16
CA ALA A 22 -17.54 7.17 2.29
C ALA A 22 -18.17 8.53 2.65
N VAL A 23 -17.82 9.13 3.79
CA VAL A 23 -18.35 10.44 4.20
C VAL A 23 -17.75 11.53 3.31
N PHE A 24 -18.60 12.14 2.50
CA PHE A 24 -18.25 13.25 1.62
C PHE A 24 -18.62 14.60 2.25
N ASP A 25 -17.72 15.59 2.16
CA ASP A 25 -17.99 16.98 2.53
C ASP A 25 -17.90 17.88 1.28
N PRO A 26 -19.03 18.45 0.80
CA PRO A 26 -19.06 19.31 -0.37
C PRO A 26 -18.15 20.55 -0.31
N ARG A 27 -17.78 20.97 0.90
CA ARG A 27 -16.95 22.16 1.14
C ARG A 27 -15.63 21.85 1.85
N GLY A 28 -15.41 20.58 2.23
CA GLY A 28 -14.32 20.16 3.10
C GLY A 28 -13.36 19.15 2.49
N GLY A 29 -13.42 18.92 1.17
CA GLY A 29 -12.43 18.12 0.45
C GLY A 29 -11.12 18.89 0.22
N TYR A 30 -9.97 18.21 0.30
CA TYR A 30 -8.64 18.79 0.11
C TYR A 30 -7.64 17.77 -0.42
N PHE A 31 -6.52 18.25 -0.96
CA PHE A 31 -5.39 17.41 -1.35
C PHE A 31 -4.39 17.31 -0.20
N LYS A 32 -4.06 16.08 0.18
CA LYS A 32 -2.98 15.79 1.12
C LYS A 32 -1.62 15.93 0.43
N LYS A 33 -0.57 16.13 1.22
CA LYS A 33 0.82 16.01 0.75
C LYS A 33 0.99 14.68 0.02
N GLY A 34 1.51 14.72 -1.21
CA GLY A 34 1.57 13.56 -2.11
C GLY A 34 0.47 13.52 -3.18
N GLY A 35 -0.40 14.53 -3.24
CA GLY A 35 -1.40 14.66 -4.32
C GLY A 35 -2.63 13.76 -4.16
N LEU A 36 -2.76 13.07 -3.04
CA LEU A 36 -3.93 12.24 -2.74
C LEU A 36 -5.11 13.13 -2.31
N PHE A 37 -6.22 13.06 -3.04
CA PHE A 37 -7.44 13.79 -2.71
C PHE A 37 -8.18 13.11 -1.54
N MET A 38 -8.59 13.91 -0.56
CA MET A 38 -9.45 13.51 0.56
C MET A 38 -10.82 14.16 0.40
N PRO A 39 -11.92 13.38 0.38
CA PRO A 39 -13.26 13.93 0.19
C PRO A 39 -13.83 14.62 1.44
N SER A 40 -13.28 14.35 2.62
CA SER A 40 -13.60 15.03 3.88
C SER A 40 -12.53 14.73 4.95
N LEU A 41 -12.54 15.49 6.05
CA LEU A 41 -11.74 15.17 7.24
C LEU A 41 -12.14 13.81 7.85
N VAL A 42 -13.43 13.47 7.80
CA VAL A 42 -13.95 12.18 8.33
C VAL A 42 -13.39 11.01 7.51
N ALA A 43 -13.28 11.17 6.20
CA ALA A 43 -12.66 10.17 5.34
C ALA A 43 -11.17 9.99 5.64
N GLU A 44 -10.44 11.07 5.93
CA GLU A 44 -9.04 10.96 6.37
C GLU A 44 -8.92 10.18 7.70
N ILE A 45 -9.83 10.41 8.66
CA ILE A 45 -9.87 9.61 9.89
C ILE A 45 -10.12 8.13 9.57
N GLY A 46 -11.02 7.83 8.63
CA GLY A 46 -11.25 6.47 8.14
C GLY A 46 -9.97 5.81 7.61
N HIS A 47 -9.19 6.51 6.78
CA HIS A 47 -7.89 6.02 6.30
C HIS A 47 -6.86 5.80 7.43
N ALA A 48 -6.81 6.70 8.42
CA ALA A 48 -5.91 6.55 9.56
C ALA A 48 -6.26 5.32 10.41
N ILE A 49 -7.56 5.09 10.66
CA ILE A 49 -8.06 3.91 11.37
C ILE A 49 -7.77 2.64 10.55
N GLU A 50 -7.99 2.65 9.23
CA GLU A 50 -7.66 1.51 8.36
C GLU A 50 -6.20 1.09 8.51
N SER A 51 -5.28 2.06 8.47
CA SER A 51 -3.84 1.82 8.63
C SER A 51 -3.54 1.17 9.98
N HIS A 52 -4.16 1.67 11.05
CA HIS A 52 -4.01 1.10 12.39
C HIS A 52 -4.59 -0.32 12.49
N LEU A 53 -5.80 -0.56 11.97
CA LEU A 53 -6.45 -1.88 12.00
C LEU A 53 -5.68 -2.91 11.17
N LYS A 54 -5.05 -2.52 10.06
CA LYS A 54 -4.11 -3.37 9.32
C LYS A 54 -2.87 -3.68 10.15
N HIS A 55 -2.29 -2.68 10.82
CA HIS A 55 -1.10 -2.84 11.63
C HIS A 55 -1.30 -3.81 12.81
N ILE A 56 -2.45 -3.76 13.50
CA ILE A 56 -2.78 -4.67 14.60
C ILE A 56 -3.38 -6.01 14.13
N GLY A 57 -3.48 -6.24 12.82
CA GLY A 57 -3.95 -7.51 12.24
C GLY A 57 -5.47 -7.72 12.26
N MET A 58 -6.27 -6.69 12.57
CA MET A 58 -7.73 -6.75 12.49
C MET A 58 -8.25 -6.72 11.06
N ILE A 59 -7.59 -5.96 10.17
CA ILE A 59 -7.85 -5.98 8.73
C ILE A 59 -6.67 -6.68 8.04
N LYS A 60 -6.95 -7.73 7.26
CA LYS A 60 -5.91 -8.37 6.45
C LYS A 60 -5.52 -7.44 5.30
N PRO A 61 -4.23 -7.15 5.09
CA PRO A 61 -3.81 -6.40 3.92
C PRO A 61 -4.14 -7.21 2.66
N GLU A 62 -4.54 -6.50 1.61
CA GLU A 62 -4.75 -7.10 0.30
C GLU A 62 -3.41 -7.67 -0.20
N GLN A 63 -3.39 -8.97 -0.49
CA GLN A 63 -2.19 -9.63 -0.99
C GLN A 63 -2.05 -9.36 -2.48
N LEU A 64 -0.80 -9.26 -2.95
CA LEU A 64 -0.52 -9.26 -4.38
C LEU A 64 -1.09 -10.54 -4.99
N SER A 65 -1.74 -10.44 -6.15
CA SER A 65 -2.24 -11.62 -6.86
C SER A 65 -1.09 -12.58 -7.20
N ASP A 66 -1.40 -13.87 -7.33
CA ASP A 66 -0.38 -14.89 -7.63
C ASP A 66 0.43 -14.56 -8.89
N ILE A 67 -0.23 -14.02 -9.92
CA ILE A 67 0.40 -13.55 -11.15
C ILE A 67 1.40 -12.41 -10.86
N HIS A 68 1.02 -11.47 -9.99
CA HIS A 68 1.86 -10.33 -9.63
C HIS A 68 3.08 -10.79 -8.80
N LEU A 69 2.89 -11.75 -7.89
CA LEU A 69 3.98 -12.38 -7.14
C LEU A 69 4.95 -13.11 -8.06
N GLN A 70 4.46 -13.85 -9.05
CA GLN A 70 5.30 -14.52 -10.05
C GLN A 70 6.12 -13.51 -10.85
N LEU A 71 5.49 -12.44 -11.35
CA LEU A 71 6.18 -11.39 -12.08
C LEU A 71 7.27 -10.71 -11.23
N LEU A 72 6.96 -10.42 -9.96
CA LEU A 72 7.90 -9.83 -9.03
C LEU A 72 9.11 -10.73 -8.77
N ASN A 73 8.88 -12.03 -8.61
CA ASN A 73 9.95 -13.01 -8.41
C ASN A 73 10.81 -13.18 -9.68
N GLU A 74 10.21 -13.17 -10.86
CA GLU A 74 10.96 -13.19 -12.12
C GLU A 74 11.86 -11.96 -12.24
N LYS A 75 11.32 -10.76 -11.96
CA LYS A 75 12.09 -9.52 -11.97
C LYS A 75 13.22 -9.49 -10.95
N ARG A 76 13.02 -10.08 -9.76
CA ARG A 76 14.11 -10.28 -8.79
C ARG A 76 15.20 -11.20 -9.34
N ARG A 77 14.82 -12.30 -9.97
CA ARG A 77 15.75 -13.26 -10.56
C ARG A 77 16.56 -12.64 -11.70
N GLU A 78 15.92 -11.90 -12.59
CA GLU A 78 16.59 -11.15 -13.66
C GLU A 78 17.61 -10.17 -13.09
N PHE A 79 17.25 -9.44 -12.03
CA PHE A 79 18.16 -8.52 -11.35
C PHE A 79 19.37 -9.24 -10.75
N GLU A 80 19.14 -10.36 -10.03
CA GLU A 80 20.20 -11.17 -9.42
C GLU A 80 21.16 -11.75 -10.46
N LEU A 81 20.66 -12.16 -11.64
CA LEU A 81 21.49 -12.65 -12.73
C LEU A 81 22.42 -11.57 -13.30
N LEU A 82 21.95 -10.33 -13.40
CA LEU A 82 22.71 -9.21 -13.96
C LEU A 82 23.68 -8.57 -12.96
N HIS A 83 23.35 -8.59 -11.67
CA HIS A 83 24.05 -7.81 -10.64
C HIS A 83 24.68 -8.65 -9.53
N GLY A 84 24.49 -9.97 -9.55
CA GLY A 84 24.92 -10.87 -8.49
C GLY A 84 24.03 -10.81 -7.25
N ARG A 85 24.14 -11.84 -6.40
CA ARG A 85 23.41 -11.93 -5.14
C ARG A 85 24.10 -11.08 -4.08
N SER A 86 23.38 -10.18 -3.43
CA SER A 86 23.88 -9.49 -2.22
C SER A 86 23.56 -10.36 -0.99
N ASP A 87 24.58 -10.95 -0.37
CA ASP A 87 24.38 -11.92 0.72
C ASP A 87 23.89 -11.30 2.05
N ASP A 88 23.96 -9.98 2.22
CA ASP A 88 23.62 -9.30 3.49
C ASP A 88 22.50 -8.25 3.42
N GLN A 89 21.95 -7.93 2.23
CA GLN A 89 20.91 -6.91 2.08
C GLN A 89 19.71 -7.43 1.29
N ALA A 90 18.50 -7.19 1.80
CA ALA A 90 17.25 -7.59 1.16
C ALA A 90 16.99 -6.89 -0.20
N PHE A 91 17.65 -5.76 -0.44
CA PHE A 91 17.57 -4.99 -1.68
C PHE A 91 18.93 -4.33 -2.00
N PRO A 92 19.19 -3.98 -3.28
CA PRO A 92 20.47 -3.39 -3.68
C PRO A 92 20.76 -2.05 -3.00
N GLU A 93 22.02 -1.76 -2.67
CA GLU A 93 22.40 -0.50 -1.99
C GLU A 93 21.99 0.77 -2.75
N LYS A 94 22.09 0.70 -4.08
CA LYS A 94 21.71 1.77 -5.02
C LYS A 94 20.21 1.86 -5.27
N ALA A 95 19.39 1.02 -4.63
CA ALA A 95 17.95 1.12 -4.74
C ALA A 95 17.45 2.44 -4.16
N VAL A 96 16.45 3.03 -4.79
CA VAL A 96 15.78 4.25 -4.32
C VAL A 96 14.46 3.91 -3.63
N LEU A 97 13.89 4.88 -2.94
CA LEU A 97 12.61 4.72 -2.24
C LEU A 97 11.47 4.51 -3.25
N CYS A 98 10.67 3.47 -3.04
CA CYS A 98 9.43 3.27 -3.77
C CYS A 98 8.34 4.20 -3.24
N ASN A 99 7.72 4.97 -4.12
CA ASN A 99 6.63 5.87 -3.73
C ASN A 99 5.32 5.14 -3.40
N LYS A 100 5.16 3.88 -3.83
CA LYS A 100 3.96 3.08 -3.57
C LYS A 100 4.03 2.32 -2.24
N CYS A 101 5.12 1.60 -1.99
CA CYS A 101 5.28 0.77 -0.78
C CYS A 101 6.25 1.36 0.25
N SER A 102 6.81 2.54 0.00
CA SER A 102 7.78 3.22 0.89
C SER A 102 9.00 2.38 1.29
N THR A 103 9.32 1.35 0.50
CA THR A 103 10.47 0.47 0.70
C THR A 103 11.61 0.89 -0.22
N LYS A 104 12.85 0.89 0.26
CA LYS A 104 14.06 1.21 -0.54
C LYS A 104 14.42 0.04 -1.46
N ALA A 105 13.63 -0.16 -2.50
CA ALA A 105 13.67 -1.32 -3.39
C ALA A 105 13.46 -0.97 -4.87
N MET A 106 13.44 0.31 -5.25
CA MET A 106 13.32 0.73 -6.65
C MET A 106 14.67 0.68 -7.35
N VAL A 107 14.75 0.00 -8.48
CA VAL A 107 15.96 -0.12 -9.30
C VAL A 107 15.64 0.19 -10.76
N LEU A 108 16.64 0.58 -11.54
CA LEU A 108 16.50 0.73 -12.98
C LEU A 108 16.70 -0.64 -13.64
N MET A 109 15.64 -1.18 -14.24
CA MET A 109 15.64 -2.45 -14.99
C MET A 109 14.95 -2.22 -16.34
N ASP A 110 15.52 -2.75 -17.42
CA ASP A 110 14.95 -2.65 -18.77
C ASP A 110 14.61 -1.21 -19.20
N GLY A 111 15.44 -0.23 -18.79
CA GLY A 111 15.22 1.19 -19.07
C GLY A 111 14.12 1.85 -18.23
N CYS A 112 13.56 1.16 -17.24
CA CYS A 112 12.46 1.64 -16.42
C CYS A 112 12.68 1.43 -14.92
N MET A 113 12.18 2.36 -14.10
CA MET A 113 12.29 2.25 -12.65
C MET A 113 11.25 1.26 -12.12
N THR A 114 11.70 0.13 -11.58
CA THR A 114 10.87 -0.98 -11.09
C THR A 114 11.15 -1.31 -9.62
N CYS A 115 10.12 -1.55 -8.82
CA CYS A 115 10.23 -1.91 -7.41
C CYS A 115 10.36 -3.43 -7.22
N LEU A 116 11.48 -3.87 -6.65
CA LEU A 116 11.67 -5.27 -6.27
C LEU A 116 10.86 -5.68 -5.03
N ASN A 117 10.18 -4.76 -4.34
CA ASN A 117 9.34 -5.09 -3.19
C ASN A 117 7.85 -5.26 -3.53
N CYS A 118 7.30 -4.39 -4.38
CA CYS A 118 5.87 -4.38 -4.68
C CYS A 118 5.52 -4.42 -6.18
N GLY A 119 6.51 -4.57 -7.06
CA GLY A 119 6.31 -4.67 -8.51
C GLY A 119 5.98 -3.35 -9.22
N GLU A 120 5.90 -2.23 -8.49
CA GLU A 120 5.60 -0.93 -9.09
C GLU A 120 6.61 -0.52 -10.15
N SER A 121 6.12 -0.09 -11.31
CA SER A 121 6.93 0.36 -12.43
C SER A 121 6.52 1.77 -12.87
N LYS A 122 7.49 2.61 -13.26
CA LYS A 122 7.20 3.97 -13.76
C LYS A 122 6.75 4.03 -15.23
N CYS A 123 6.86 2.92 -15.96
CA CYS A 123 6.53 2.84 -17.39
C CYS A 123 5.23 2.08 -17.70
N GLY A 124 4.55 1.54 -16.69
CA GLY A 124 3.27 0.83 -16.84
C GLY A 124 2.91 0.01 -15.63
#